data_AF-A0A2S8W0M7-F1
#
_entry.id   AF-A0A2S8W0M7-F1
#
_cell.length_a   1.000
_cell.length_b   1.000
_cell.length_c   1.000
_cell.angle_alpha   90.00
_cell.angle_beta   90.00
_cell.angle_gamma   90.00
#
_symmetry.space_group_name_H-M   'P 1'
#
loop_
_entity.id
_entity.type
_entity.pdbx_description
1 polymer ?
#
loop_
_entity_poly.entity_id
_entity_poly.type
_entity_poly.pdbx_seq_one_letter_code
_entity_poly.pdbx_strand_id
1 'polypeptide(L)'
;MSLRLVLAATAALAFAVPAFAQEAPAAAPAAAEAPVKSPAEIEMEAKAQAFEARMAQLQPELEAAITASGGDQTKGMADVDAVLARYQPDIEGFATQLEAFIDSEIAATTDDAKRQQMTEARGQVGPALRGIPAQIRAGAAQAIAAQAAAPAAPQ
;
A
#
# COMPACT_ATOMS: atom_id res chain seq x y z
N MET A 1 1.01 38.85 37.49
CA MET A 1 2.29 38.67 36.79
C MET A 1 1.99 37.85 35.54
N SER A 2 2.02 38.41 34.33
CA SER A 2 3.21 38.85 33.57
C SER A 2 4.06 37.62 33.20
N LEU A 3 4.45 37.33 31.95
CA LEU A 3 4.70 38.21 30.81
C LEU A 3 4.26 37.59 29.47
N ARG A 4 3.66 38.45 28.63
CA ARG A 4 3.51 38.31 27.18
C ARG A 4 4.81 38.76 26.49
N LEU A 5 5.00 38.32 25.24
CA LEU A 5 5.93 38.88 24.22
C LEU A 5 7.40 38.62 24.57
N VAL A 6 8.15 37.87 23.77
CA VAL A 6 8.89 38.37 22.60
C VAL A 6 9.55 37.15 21.94
N LEU A 7 9.24 36.86 20.67
CA LEU A 7 10.25 36.40 19.71
C LEU A 7 9.77 36.52 18.24
N ALA A 8 9.11 37.63 17.91
CA ALA A 8 8.92 38.08 16.54
C ALA A 8 9.91 39.23 16.30
N ALA A 9 11.15 38.94 15.88
CA ALA A 9 12.11 39.96 15.43
C ALA A 9 13.36 39.35 14.78
N THR A 10 13.22 38.82 13.57
CA THR A 10 14.32 38.83 12.59
C THR A 10 13.76 39.30 11.24
N ALA A 11 13.03 40.43 11.29
CA ALA A 11 12.83 41.26 10.11
C ALA A 11 14.19 41.86 9.75
N ALA A 12 14.68 41.48 8.57
CA ALA A 12 15.90 41.96 7.96
C ALA A 12 15.96 43.49 7.99
N LEU A 13 16.77 44.03 8.89
CA LEU A 13 17.14 45.44 8.91
C LEU A 13 18.35 45.62 7.98
N ALA A 14 18.12 45.75 6.68
CA ALA A 14 19.16 46.17 5.74
C ALA A 14 18.55 46.81 4.49
N PHE A 15 17.84 47.93 4.66
CA PHE A 15 17.62 48.88 3.57
C PHE A 15 18.31 50.21 3.92
N ALA A 16 19.51 50.40 3.37
CA ALA A 16 20.16 51.70 3.19
C ALA A 16 21.04 51.63 1.92
N VAL A 17 20.44 52.15 0.83
CA VAL A 17 20.91 52.49 -0.53
C VAL A 17 22.29 53.20 -0.56
N PRO A 18 23.12 53.33 -1.66
CA PRO A 18 23.03 52.90 -3.09
C PRO A 18 24.30 52.23 -3.68
N ALA A 19 24.18 51.40 -4.72
CA ALA A 19 25.22 51.29 -5.76
C ALA A 19 24.65 50.67 -7.05
N PHE A 20 24.96 51.32 -8.18
CA PHE A 20 24.66 50.87 -9.53
C PHE A 20 25.22 49.48 -9.82
N ALA A 21 24.36 48.51 -10.16
CA ALA A 21 24.72 47.38 -11.01
C ALA A 21 23.45 46.80 -11.64
N GLN A 22 23.38 46.90 -12.96
CA GLN A 22 22.42 46.23 -13.81
C GLN A 22 22.71 44.73 -13.78
N GLU A 23 22.17 44.00 -12.81
CA GLU A 23 22.10 42.54 -12.87
C GLU A 23 20.76 42.16 -13.48
N ALA A 24 20.82 41.63 -14.70
CA ALA A 24 19.73 40.96 -15.36
C ALA A 24 19.09 39.95 -14.40
N PRO A 25 17.75 39.82 -14.36
CA PRO A 25 17.12 38.82 -13.51
C PRO A 25 17.63 37.44 -13.94
N ALA A 26 18.35 36.79 -13.02
CA ALA A 26 18.66 35.37 -13.14
C ALA A 26 17.34 34.63 -13.37
N ALA A 27 17.25 33.92 -14.49
CA ALA A 27 16.10 33.11 -14.82
C ALA A 27 15.82 32.18 -13.62
N ALA A 28 14.62 32.28 -13.06
CA ALA A 28 14.16 31.36 -12.05
C ALA A 28 14.32 29.93 -12.60
N PRO A 29 14.90 28.99 -11.83
CA PRO A 29 14.96 27.60 -12.26
C PRO A 29 13.52 27.15 -12.49
N ALA A 30 13.25 26.69 -13.72
CA ALA A 30 11.97 26.11 -14.09
C ALA A 30 11.60 25.07 -13.05
N ALA A 31 10.45 25.24 -12.39
CA ALA A 31 9.86 24.21 -11.58
C ALA A 31 9.70 22.98 -12.47
N ALA A 32 10.42 21.90 -12.15
CA ALA A 32 10.21 20.63 -12.81
C ALA A 32 8.75 20.22 -12.56
N GLU A 33 7.94 20.24 -13.60
CA GLU A 33 6.58 19.74 -13.57
C GLU A 33 6.63 18.26 -13.16
N ALA A 34 6.05 17.94 -12.01
CA ALA A 34 5.86 16.54 -11.64
C ALA A 34 5.07 15.86 -12.76
N PRO A 35 5.44 14.65 -13.20
CA PRO A 35 4.72 13.96 -14.26
C PRO A 35 3.25 13.84 -13.87
N VAL A 36 2.38 14.39 -14.72
CA VAL A 36 0.93 14.33 -14.54
C VAL A 36 0.51 12.87 -14.72
N LYS A 37 0.03 12.24 -13.65
CA LYS A 37 -0.55 10.88 -13.71
C LYS A 37 -1.70 10.85 -14.72
N SER A 38 -1.74 9.81 -15.53
CA SER A 38 -2.86 9.57 -16.43
C SER A 38 -4.15 9.26 -15.64
N PRO A 39 -5.34 9.49 -16.22
CA PRO A 39 -6.60 9.12 -15.57
C PRO A 39 -6.65 7.65 -15.15
N ALA A 40 -6.09 6.75 -15.99
CA ALA A 40 -6.02 5.32 -15.70
C ALA A 40 -5.16 5.00 -14.47
N GLU A 41 -4.03 5.69 -14.29
CA GLU A 41 -3.20 5.57 -13.08
C GLU A 41 -3.93 6.04 -11.83
N ILE A 42 -4.70 7.13 -11.92
CA ILE A 42 -5.49 7.66 -10.79
C ILE A 42 -6.58 6.65 -10.39
N GLU A 43 -7.29 6.09 -11.36
CA GLU A 43 -8.31 5.06 -11.09
C GLU A 43 -7.70 3.80 -10.48
N MET A 44 -6.54 3.37 -10.98
CA MET A 44 -5.83 2.21 -10.45
C MET A 44 -5.33 2.45 -9.02
N GLU A 45 -4.80 3.63 -8.72
CA GLU A 45 -4.35 4.01 -7.38
C GLU A 45 -5.51 4.07 -6.38
N ALA A 46 -6.68 4.58 -6.79
CA ALA A 46 -7.88 4.56 -5.96
C ALA A 46 -8.34 3.13 -5.64
N LYS A 47 -8.28 2.23 -6.63
CA LYS A 47 -8.61 0.80 -6.47
C LYS A 47 -7.61 0.08 -5.59
N ALA A 48 -6.32 0.36 -5.73
CA ALA A 48 -5.27 -0.18 -4.87
C ALA A 48 -5.48 0.23 -3.41
N GLN A 49 -5.81 1.51 -3.15
CA GLN A 49 -6.12 1.98 -1.79
C GLN A 49 -7.36 1.30 -1.20
N ALA A 50 -8.41 1.11 -2.00
CA ALA A 50 -9.61 0.40 -1.55
C ALA A 50 -9.31 -1.07 -1.22
N PHE A 51 -8.50 -1.73 -2.05
CA PHE A 51 -8.04 -3.09 -1.82
C PHE A 51 -7.17 -3.19 -0.55
N GLU A 52 -6.22 -2.27 -0.36
CA GLU A 52 -5.39 -2.22 0.85
C GLU A 52 -6.23 -2.03 2.11
N ALA A 53 -7.21 -1.11 2.09
CA ALA A 53 -8.11 -0.90 3.22
C ALA A 53 -8.92 -2.17 3.55
N ARG A 54 -9.31 -2.96 2.54
CA ARG A 54 -9.96 -4.27 2.75
C ARG A 54 -8.99 -5.29 3.31
N MET A 55 -7.79 -5.41 2.77
CA MET A 55 -6.79 -6.35 3.30
C MET A 55 -6.35 -6.00 4.72
N ALA A 56 -6.39 -4.73 5.11
CA ALA A 56 -6.13 -4.30 6.49
C ALA A 56 -7.20 -4.80 7.48
N GLN A 57 -8.43 -5.06 7.02
CA GLN A 57 -9.50 -5.67 7.84
C GLN A 57 -9.36 -7.19 7.95
N LEU A 58 -8.72 -7.82 6.96
CA LEU A 58 -8.54 -9.27 6.93
C LEU A 58 -7.71 -9.78 8.12
N GLN A 59 -6.61 -9.09 8.46
CA GLN A 59 -5.72 -9.50 9.54
C GLN A 59 -6.42 -9.59 10.91
N PRO A 60 -7.09 -8.54 11.43
CA PRO A 60 -7.78 -8.63 12.72
C PRO A 60 -8.95 -9.64 12.71
N GLU A 61 -9.62 -9.85 11.57
CA GLU A 61 -10.65 -10.89 11.46
C GLU A 61 -10.06 -12.31 11.54
N LEU A 62 -8.91 -12.55 10.93
CA LEU A 62 -8.19 -13.83 11.05
C LEU A 62 -7.69 -14.08 12.47
N GLU A 63 -7.12 -13.07 13.12
CA GLU A 63 -6.67 -13.18 14.52
C GLU A 63 -7.84 -13.48 15.45
N ALA A 64 -9.00 -12.85 15.24
CA ALA A 64 -10.22 -13.13 15.97
C ALA A 64 -10.71 -14.57 15.73
N ALA A 65 -10.70 -15.05 14.48
CA ALA A 65 -11.07 -16.42 14.13
C ALA A 65 -10.14 -17.46 14.78
N ILE A 66 -8.82 -17.24 14.71
CA ILE A 66 -7.82 -18.11 15.32
C ILE A 66 -7.98 -18.13 16.85
N THR A 67 -8.17 -16.97 17.49
CA THR A 67 -8.36 -16.88 18.95
C THR A 67 -9.67 -17.53 19.39
N ALA A 68 -10.76 -17.32 18.66
CA ALA A 68 -12.06 -17.91 18.95
C ALA A 68 -12.09 -19.45 18.80
N SER A 69 -11.11 -20.02 18.10
CA SER A 69 -10.95 -21.48 17.99
C SER A 69 -10.47 -22.12 19.29
N GLY A 70 -9.77 -21.37 20.16
CA GLY A 70 -9.20 -21.90 21.40
C GLY A 70 -8.27 -23.10 21.21
N GLY A 71 -7.61 -23.21 20.04
CA GLY A 71 -6.76 -24.35 19.69
C GLY A 71 -7.50 -25.53 19.02
N ASP A 72 -8.82 -25.45 18.82
CA ASP A 72 -9.54 -26.43 18.00
C ASP A 72 -9.18 -26.22 16.52
N GLN A 73 -8.38 -27.15 15.98
CA GLN A 73 -7.90 -27.07 14.61
C GLN A 73 -9.04 -27.13 13.57
N THR A 74 -10.08 -27.92 13.81
CA THR A 74 -11.19 -28.08 12.85
C THR A 74 -12.02 -26.80 12.81
N LYS A 75 -12.37 -26.28 13.99
CA LYS A 75 -13.11 -25.03 14.12
C LYS A 75 -12.31 -23.84 13.61
N GLY A 76 -11.05 -23.71 14.02
CA GLY A 76 -10.20 -22.59 13.63
C GLY A 76 -9.96 -22.53 12.13
N MET A 77 -9.71 -23.68 11.48
CA MET A 77 -9.57 -23.72 10.02
C MET A 77 -10.88 -23.40 9.30
N ALA A 78 -12.02 -23.89 9.80
CA ALA A 78 -13.33 -23.55 9.23
C ALA A 78 -13.65 -22.05 9.34
N ASP A 79 -13.33 -21.43 10.49
CA ASP A 79 -13.55 -20.00 10.71
C ASP A 79 -12.60 -19.15 9.83
N VAL A 80 -11.33 -19.55 9.70
CA VAL A 80 -10.35 -18.92 8.78
C VAL A 80 -10.80 -19.03 7.33
N ASP A 81 -11.28 -20.20 6.90
CA ASP A 81 -11.79 -20.41 5.55
C ASP A 81 -13.02 -19.56 5.25
N ALA A 82 -13.92 -19.42 6.23
CA ALA A 82 -15.09 -18.56 6.09
C ALA A 82 -14.70 -17.08 5.96
N VAL A 83 -13.65 -16.63 6.67
CA VAL A 83 -13.10 -15.28 6.50
C VAL A 83 -12.50 -15.14 5.11
N LEU A 84 -11.57 -16.02 4.70
CA LEU A 84 -10.89 -15.95 3.40
C LEU A 84 -11.86 -15.99 2.21
N ALA A 85 -12.93 -16.80 2.29
CA ALA A 85 -13.95 -16.87 1.25
C ALA A 85 -14.66 -15.52 0.99
N ARG A 86 -14.77 -14.66 2.01
CA ARG A 86 -15.36 -13.31 1.86
C ARG A 86 -14.44 -12.36 1.08
N TYR A 87 -13.13 -12.55 1.20
CA TYR A 87 -12.11 -11.70 0.60
C TYR A 87 -11.61 -12.20 -0.76
N GLN A 88 -11.82 -13.47 -1.07
CA GLN A 88 -11.48 -14.07 -2.35
C GLN A 88 -11.97 -13.27 -3.58
N PRO A 89 -13.24 -12.84 -3.67
CA PRO A 89 -13.71 -12.08 -4.84
C PRO A 89 -13.01 -10.71 -4.99
N ASP A 90 -12.68 -10.04 -3.88
CA ASP A 90 -11.94 -8.78 -3.91
C ASP A 90 -10.51 -8.97 -4.43
N ILE A 91 -9.84 -10.05 -4.00
CA ILE A 91 -8.48 -10.40 -4.47
C ILE A 91 -8.49 -10.76 -5.96
N GLU A 92 -9.44 -11.58 -6.41
CA GLU A 92 -9.58 -11.94 -7.82
C GLU A 92 -9.93 -10.74 -8.70
N GLY A 93 -10.82 -9.88 -8.22
CA GLY A 93 -11.20 -8.64 -8.88
C GLY A 93 -10.02 -7.68 -9.03
N PHE A 94 -9.26 -7.46 -7.95
CA PHE A 94 -8.08 -6.60 -7.99
C PHE A 94 -6.98 -7.17 -8.89
N ALA A 95 -6.70 -8.48 -8.81
CA ALA A 95 -5.72 -9.13 -9.68
C ALA A 95 -6.08 -8.94 -11.17
N THR A 96 -7.34 -9.17 -11.53
CA THR A 96 -7.82 -8.99 -12.91
C THR A 96 -7.66 -7.54 -13.39
N GLN A 97 -7.97 -6.56 -12.53
CA GLN A 97 -7.85 -5.14 -12.87
C GLN A 97 -6.39 -4.69 -13.00
N LEU A 98 -5.51 -5.18 -12.12
CA LEU A 98 -4.07 -4.90 -12.19
C LEU A 98 -3.45 -5.52 -13.43
N GLU A 99 -3.82 -6.75 -13.79
CA GLU A 99 -3.36 -7.40 -15.03
C GLU A 99 -3.79 -6.59 -16.27
N ALA A 100 -5.04 -6.12 -16.32
CA ALA A 100 -5.53 -5.29 -17.41
C ALA A 100 -4.82 -3.92 -17.49
N PHE A 101 -4.49 -3.32 -16.34
CA PHE A 101 -3.71 -2.08 -16.28
C PHE A 101 -2.29 -2.31 -16.83
N ILE A 102 -1.61 -3.37 -16.38
CA ILE A 102 -0.27 -3.72 -16.87
C ILE A 102 -0.30 -4.01 -18.38
N ASP A 103 -1.31 -4.70 -18.89
CA ASP A 103 -1.48 -4.92 -20.34
C ASP A 103 -1.60 -3.61 -21.12
N SER A 104 -2.30 -2.62 -20.55
CA SER A 104 -2.44 -1.30 -21.16
C SER A 104 -1.10 -0.55 -21.19
N GLU A 105 -0.31 -0.64 -20.11
CA GLU A 105 1.04 -0.04 -20.01
C GLU A 105 2.05 -0.70 -20.97
N ILE A 106 1.97 -2.03 -21.13
CA ILE A 106 2.75 -2.80 -22.11
C ILE A 106 2.44 -2.33 -23.53
N ALA A 107 1.15 -2.15 -23.84
CA ALA A 107 0.71 -1.71 -25.17
C ALA A 107 1.09 -0.25 -25.47
N ALA A 108 1.09 0.61 -24.46
CA ALA A 108 1.49 2.02 -24.58
C ALA A 108 3.01 2.20 -24.66
N THR A 109 3.79 1.23 -24.18
CA THR A 109 5.26 1.29 -24.17
C THR A 109 5.86 1.05 -25.56
N THR A 110 6.70 1.99 -26.01
CA THR A 110 7.48 1.87 -27.25
C THR A 110 8.85 1.20 -27.04
N ASP A 111 9.32 1.11 -25.80
CA ASP A 111 10.60 0.50 -25.43
C ASP A 111 10.49 -1.02 -25.29
N ASP A 112 11.22 -1.78 -26.11
CA ASP A 112 11.18 -3.25 -26.11
C ASP A 112 11.67 -3.87 -24.79
N ALA A 113 12.70 -3.31 -24.15
CA ALA A 113 13.23 -3.83 -22.90
C ALA A 113 12.24 -3.62 -21.75
N LYS A 114 11.63 -2.44 -21.67
CA LYS A 114 10.58 -2.14 -20.70
C LYS A 114 9.34 -3.00 -20.92
N ARG A 115 8.97 -3.24 -22.18
CA ARG A 115 7.85 -4.12 -22.53
C ARG A 115 8.10 -5.57 -22.08
N GLN A 116 9.30 -6.09 -22.29
CA GLN A 116 9.68 -7.43 -21.82
C GLN A 116 9.60 -7.51 -20.30
N GLN A 117 10.20 -6.55 -19.58
CA GLN A 117 10.16 -6.49 -18.12
C GLN A 117 8.72 -6.48 -17.58
N MET A 118 7.84 -5.65 -18.16
CA MET A 118 6.44 -5.58 -17.74
C MET A 118 5.68 -6.87 -18.05
N THR A 119 5.99 -7.53 -19.17
CA THR A 119 5.39 -8.82 -19.54
C THR A 119 5.79 -9.92 -18.54
N GLU A 120 7.06 -9.95 -18.12
CA GLU A 120 7.54 -10.86 -17.09
C GLU A 120 6.89 -10.58 -15.73
N ALA A 121 6.76 -9.29 -15.36
CA ALA A 121 6.11 -8.87 -14.13
C ALA A 121 4.62 -9.26 -14.13
N ARG A 122 3.91 -9.08 -15.25
CA ARG A 122 2.52 -9.51 -15.43
C ARG A 122 2.36 -11.00 -15.17
N GLY A 123 3.27 -11.82 -15.70
CA GLY A 123 3.27 -13.27 -15.52
C GLY A 123 3.39 -13.72 -14.05
N GLN A 124 3.89 -12.84 -13.17
CA GLN A 124 4.09 -13.13 -11.75
C GLN A 124 3.00 -12.52 -10.85
N VAL A 125 2.54 -11.31 -11.16
CA VAL A 125 1.60 -10.56 -10.32
C VAL A 125 0.26 -11.27 -10.14
N GLY A 126 -0.34 -11.75 -11.24
CA GLY A 126 -1.64 -12.42 -11.19
C GLY A 126 -1.62 -13.67 -10.30
N PRO A 127 -0.67 -14.60 -10.48
CA PRO A 127 -0.51 -15.75 -9.60
C PRO A 127 -0.13 -15.38 -8.16
N ALA A 128 0.72 -14.36 -7.96
CA ALA A 128 1.14 -13.93 -6.63
C ALA A 128 -0.05 -13.45 -5.79
N LEU A 129 -0.91 -12.59 -6.35
CA LEU A 129 -2.11 -12.09 -5.66
C LEU A 129 -3.08 -13.23 -5.35
N ARG A 130 -3.34 -14.11 -6.32
CA ARG A 130 -4.23 -15.28 -6.12
C ARG A 130 -3.67 -16.31 -5.14
N GLY A 131 -2.36 -16.29 -4.89
CA GLY A 131 -1.70 -17.15 -3.91
C GLY A 131 -1.85 -16.67 -2.46
N ILE A 132 -2.21 -15.40 -2.22
CA ILE A 132 -2.31 -14.81 -0.88
C ILE A 132 -3.23 -15.62 0.06
N PRO A 133 -4.46 -16.01 -0.33
CA PRO A 133 -5.34 -16.76 0.55
C PRO A 133 -4.74 -18.10 1.03
N ALA A 134 -4.01 -18.79 0.14
CA ALA A 134 -3.38 -20.06 0.48
C ALA A 134 -2.23 -19.86 1.48
N GLN A 135 -1.42 -18.80 1.32
CA GLN A 135 -0.37 -18.45 2.27
C GLN A 135 -0.94 -18.10 3.65
N ILE A 136 -2.03 -17.34 3.67
CA ILE A 136 -2.72 -16.98 4.91
C ILE A 136 -3.27 -18.22 5.61
N ARG A 137 -3.96 -19.11 4.86
CA ARG A 137 -4.47 -20.37 5.39
C ARG A 137 -3.35 -21.20 6.02
N ALA A 138 -2.19 -21.29 5.37
CA ALA A 138 -1.04 -22.02 5.90
C ALA A 138 -0.49 -21.40 7.19
N GLY A 139 -0.36 -20.07 7.25
CA GLY A 139 0.06 -19.35 8.46
C GLY A 139 -0.93 -19.50 9.61
N ALA A 140 -2.23 -19.43 9.32
CA ALA A 140 -3.28 -19.63 10.30
C ALA A 140 -3.28 -21.04 10.88
N ALA A 141 -3.09 -22.07 10.04
CA ALA A 141 -2.96 -23.45 10.49
C ALA A 141 -1.79 -23.62 11.50
N GLN A 142 -0.65 -22.98 11.23
CA GLN A 142 0.50 -22.98 12.13
C GLN A 142 0.19 -22.27 13.45
N ALA A 143 -0.50 -21.12 13.41
CA ALA A 143 -0.88 -20.37 14.60
C ALA A 143 -1.89 -21.13 15.48
N ILE A 144 -2.89 -21.79 14.88
CA ILE A 144 -3.87 -22.61 15.61
C ILE A 144 -3.17 -23.81 16.26
N ALA A 145 -2.28 -24.49 15.53
CA ALA A 145 -1.50 -25.60 16.08
C ALA A 145 -0.61 -25.16 17.25
N ALA A 146 -0.02 -23.96 17.18
CA ALA A 146 0.76 -23.38 18.27
C ALA A 146 -0.10 -23.07 19.50
N GLN A 147 -1.33 -22.58 19.33
CA GLN A 147 -2.28 -22.39 20.44
C GLN A 147 -2.65 -23.71 21.10
N ALA A 148 -2.91 -24.76 20.31
CA ALA A 148 -3.26 -26.07 20.83
C ALA A 148 -2.12 -26.71 21.65
N ALA A 149 -0.87 -26.40 21.32
CA ALA A 149 0.32 -26.88 22.01
C ALA A 149 0.71 -26.05 23.25
N ALA A 150 0.07 -24.89 23.48
CA ALA A 150 0.37 -24.06 24.64
C ALA A 150 -0.06 -24.78 25.93
N PRO A 151 0.83 -24.96 26.92
CA PRO A 151 0.47 -25.60 28.17
C PRO A 151 -0.61 -24.78 28.87
N ALA A 152 -1.67 -25.45 29.32
CA ALA A 152 -2.65 -24.84 30.21
C ALA A 152 -1.88 -24.33 31.45
N ALA A 153 -1.82 -23.02 31.64
CA ALA A 153 -1.15 -22.43 32.79
C ALA A 153 -1.74 -23.02 34.08
N PRO A 154 -0.92 -23.51 35.03
CA PRO A 154 -1.43 -23.91 36.33
C PRO A 154 -2.05 -22.70 37.02
N GLN A 155 -3.29 -22.86 37.49
CA GLN A 155 -4.03 -21.88 38.29
C GLN A 155 -3.40 -21.69 39.67
#